data_AF-A0A7V2K6Z5-F1
#
_entry.id   AF-A0A7V2K6Z5-F1
#
_cell.length_a   1.000
_cell.length_b   1.000
_cell.length_c   1.000
_cell.angle_alpha   90.00
_cell.angle_beta   90.00
_cell.angle_gamma   90.00
#
_symmetry.space_group_name_H-M   'P 1'
#
loop_
_entity.id
_entity.type
_entity.pdbx_description
1 polymer ?
#
loop_
_entity_poly.entity_id
_entity_poly.type
_entity_poly.pdbx_seq_one_letter_code
_entity_poly.pdbx_strand_id
1 'polypeptide(L)'
;MKRGEVNKEENIKKVICPKGKLLTLSGKEALEYKLSEGLPNSKEEFLKLAHLKGKKIVYVRKNWGEQLSSLLTNSTVASLLFSLGLLGLIFELSMPGWGVSGTLGAIFLILFFTGKYFAGLAGWGE
;
A
#
# COMPACT_ATOMS: atom_id res chain seq x y z
N MET A 1 -26.23 -57.96 25.59
CA MET A 1 -25.83 -58.06 24.17
C MET A 1 -25.37 -56.66 23.74
N LYS A 2 -24.12 -56.32 24.04
CA LYS A 2 -22.96 -56.14 23.13
C LYS A 2 -22.98 -54.83 22.32
N ARG A 3 -21.96 -54.00 22.61
CA ARG A 3 -21.17 -53.12 21.70
C ARG A 3 -21.91 -51.96 21.01
N GLY A 4 -21.37 -50.73 20.98
CA GLY A 4 -20.01 -50.33 21.31
C GLY A 4 -19.82 -48.82 21.27
N GLU A 5 -18.69 -48.46 21.86
CA GLU A 5 -18.08 -47.15 21.95
C GLU A 5 -17.94 -46.49 20.58
N VAL A 6 -18.20 -45.18 20.50
CA VAL A 6 -17.41 -44.31 19.64
C VAL A 6 -17.14 -43.03 20.43
N ASN A 7 -16.03 -43.07 21.15
CA ASN A 7 -15.29 -41.88 21.57
C ASN A 7 -15.05 -41.00 20.34
N LYS A 8 -15.39 -39.71 20.44
CA LYS A 8 -14.92 -38.70 19.50
C LYS A 8 -14.44 -37.46 20.24
N GLU A 9 -13.58 -37.69 21.22
CA GLU A 9 -12.56 -36.71 21.59
C GLU A 9 -11.50 -36.68 20.48
N GLU A 10 -11.75 -35.99 19.37
CA GLU A 10 -10.69 -35.70 18.40
C GLU A 10 -10.86 -34.29 17.83
N ASN A 11 -10.09 -33.36 18.41
CA ASN A 11 -9.73 -32.04 17.88
C ASN A 11 -10.90 -31.17 17.38
N ILE A 12 -11.60 -30.51 18.31
CA ILE A 12 -12.40 -29.33 17.98
C ILE A 12 -11.43 -28.26 17.48
N LYS A 13 -11.18 -28.21 16.17
CA LYS A 13 -10.51 -27.07 15.53
C LYS A 13 -11.39 -25.85 15.82
N LYS A 14 -11.03 -25.07 16.84
CA LYS A 14 -11.69 -23.81 17.18
C LYS A 14 -11.70 -22.96 15.92
N VAL A 15 -12.87 -22.74 15.36
CA VAL A 15 -13.03 -21.92 14.15
C VAL A 15 -12.82 -20.47 14.55
N ILE A 16 -11.71 -19.87 14.10
CA ILE A 16 -11.30 -18.51 14.46
C ILE A 16 -12.02 -17.47 13.58
N CYS A 17 -12.39 -17.85 12.35
CA CYS A 17 -13.17 -17.01 11.44
C CYS A 17 -14.14 -17.87 10.61
N PRO A 18 -15.42 -17.47 10.49
CA PRO A 18 -16.40 -18.20 9.69
C PRO A 18 -16.03 -18.19 8.20
N LYS A 19 -16.42 -19.25 7.49
CA LYS A 19 -16.17 -19.41 6.05
C LYS A 19 -16.80 -18.24 5.28
N GLY A 20 -16.00 -17.56 4.46
CA GLY A 20 -16.44 -16.42 3.63
C GLY A 20 -16.20 -15.03 4.24
N LYS A 21 -15.62 -14.93 5.45
CA LYS A 21 -15.13 -13.66 6.00
C LYS A 21 -13.60 -13.60 5.98
N LEU A 22 -13.07 -12.38 5.84
CA LEU A 22 -11.64 -12.11 6.01
C LEU A 22 -11.25 -12.34 7.47
N LEU A 23 -10.21 -13.15 7.69
CA LEU A 23 -9.61 -13.33 9.01
C LEU A 23 -8.68 -12.13 9.27
N THR A 24 -9.09 -11.26 10.19
CA THR A 24 -8.27 -10.14 10.66
C THR A 24 -7.94 -10.37 12.13
N LEU A 25 -6.65 -10.47 12.45
CA LEU A 25 -6.16 -10.66 13.81
C LEU A 25 -5.21 -9.52 14.18
N SER A 26 -5.28 -9.06 15.42
CA SER A 26 -4.25 -8.22 16.01
C SER A 26 -2.96 -9.03 16.20
N GLY A 27 -1.81 -8.34 16.30
CA GLY A 27 -0.52 -9.02 16.49
C GLY A 27 -0.47 -9.89 17.76
N LYS A 28 -1.23 -9.55 18.80
CA LYS A 28 -1.36 -10.36 20.03
C LYS A 28 -2.18 -11.63 19.77
N GLU A 29 -3.34 -11.50 19.11
CA GLU A 29 -4.17 -12.66 18.76
C GLU A 29 -3.43 -13.60 17.80
N ALA A 30 -2.67 -13.06 16.85
CA ALA A 30 -1.84 -13.87 15.95
C ALA A 30 -0.77 -14.67 16.72
N LEU A 31 -0.21 -14.12 17.80
CA LEU A 31 0.74 -14.85 18.66
C LEU A 31 0.05 -15.96 19.44
N GLU A 32 -1.14 -15.71 20.01
CA GLU A 32 -1.94 -16.71 20.74
C GLU A 32 -2.31 -17.90 19.85
N TYR A 33 -2.69 -17.63 18.59
CA TYR A 33 -2.99 -18.66 17.60
C TYR A 33 -1.76 -19.25 16.92
N LYS A 34 -0.54 -18.89 17.36
CA LYS A 34 0.75 -19.34 16.77
C LYS A 34 0.86 -19.07 15.26
N LEU A 35 0.20 -18.02 14.79
CA LEU A 35 0.31 -17.50 13.43
C LEU A 35 1.44 -16.46 13.30
N SER A 36 1.94 -15.94 14.42
CA SER A 36 3.14 -15.09 14.50
C SER A 36 4.18 -15.71 15.41
N GLU A 37 5.47 -15.55 15.07
CA GLU A 37 6.62 -16.02 15.85
C GLU A 37 6.99 -15.07 17.01
N GLY A 38 6.46 -13.84 17.01
CA GLY A 38 6.72 -12.87 18.06
C GLY A 38 6.13 -11.49 17.78
N LEU A 39 6.16 -10.63 18.80
CA LEU A 39 5.67 -9.25 18.72
C LEU A 39 6.75 -8.27 19.24
N PRO A 40 7.77 -7.96 18.42
CA PRO A 40 8.88 -7.11 18.85
C PRO A 40 8.43 -5.65 18.99
N ASN A 41 8.87 -5.00 20.07
CA ASN A 41 8.57 -3.59 20.37
C ASN A 41 9.67 -2.64 19.90
N SER A 42 10.79 -3.19 19.41
CA SER A 42 11.92 -2.42 18.89
C SER A 42 12.57 -3.10 17.70
N LYS A 43 13.31 -2.32 16.92
CA LYS A 43 14.08 -2.83 15.78
C LYS A 43 15.14 -3.84 16.24
N GLU A 44 15.81 -3.58 17.37
CA GLU A 44 16.78 -4.51 17.95
C GLU A 44 16.14 -5.84 18.36
N GLU A 45 14.94 -5.80 18.95
CA GLU A 45 14.19 -6.99 19.34
C GLU A 45 13.74 -7.79 18.12
N PHE A 46 13.26 -7.12 17.06
CA PHE A 46 12.92 -7.77 15.79
C PHE A 46 14.14 -8.47 15.17
N LEU A 47 15.31 -7.82 15.15
CA LEU A 47 16.54 -8.41 14.60
C LEU A 47 17.03 -9.62 15.40
N LYS A 48 16.81 -9.62 16.73
CA LYS A 48 17.09 -10.79 17.58
C LYS A 48 16.14 -11.95 17.25
N LEU A 49 14.83 -11.66 17.19
CA LEU A 49 13.79 -12.64 16.87
C LEU A 49 14.02 -13.27 15.49
N ALA A 50 14.34 -12.47 14.48
CA ALA A 50 14.60 -12.93 13.12
C ALA A 50 15.97 -13.60 12.92
N HIS A 51 16.76 -13.78 13.99
CA HIS A 51 18.13 -14.32 13.92
C HIS A 51 19.06 -13.51 12.97
N LEU A 52 18.86 -12.20 12.88
CA LEU A 52 19.64 -11.26 12.05
C LEU A 52 20.58 -10.36 12.88
N LYS A 53 20.71 -10.61 14.18
CA LYS A 53 21.60 -9.84 15.07
C LYS A 53 23.03 -9.86 14.54
N GLY A 54 23.62 -8.68 14.33
CA GLY A 54 24.99 -8.53 13.83
C GLY A 54 25.14 -8.63 12.30
N LYS A 55 24.05 -8.89 11.55
CA LYS A 55 24.10 -8.83 10.09
C LYS A 55 24.11 -7.38 9.61
N LYS A 56 24.76 -7.15 8.46
CA LYS A 56 24.82 -5.83 7.83
C LYS A 56 23.43 -5.42 7.36
N ILE A 57 22.91 -4.33 7.92
CA ILE A 57 21.68 -3.70 7.47
C ILE A 57 22.02 -2.82 6.26
N VAL A 58 21.43 -3.13 5.11
CA VAL A 58 21.52 -2.30 3.91
C VAL A 58 20.25 -1.48 3.80
N TYR A 59 20.39 -0.16 3.86
CA TYR A 59 19.28 0.75 3.64
C TYR A 59 19.12 0.98 2.14
N VAL A 60 17.99 0.55 1.59
CA VAL A 60 17.60 0.90 0.21
C VAL A 60 17.11 2.35 0.25
N ARG A 61 17.83 3.25 -0.43
CA ARG A 61 17.34 4.62 -0.62
C ARG A 61 16.38 4.64 -1.79
N LYS A 62 15.29 5.39 -1.64
CA LYS A 62 14.32 5.62 -2.71
C LYS A 62 15.01 6.24 -3.91
N ASN A 63 14.87 5.61 -5.07
CA ASN A 63 15.37 6.16 -6.32
C ASN A 63 14.55 7.41 -6.72
N TRP A 64 15.10 8.27 -7.58
CA TRP A 64 14.38 9.45 -8.09
C TRP A 64 13.05 9.07 -8.76
N GLY A 65 13.00 7.91 -9.43
CA GLY A 65 11.77 7.38 -10.03
C GLY A 65 10.68 7.01 -9.00
N GLU A 66 11.06 6.41 -7.86
CA GLU A 66 10.11 6.12 -6.78
C GLU A 66 9.63 7.39 -6.07
N GLN A 67 10.50 8.39 -5.96
CA GLN A 67 10.12 9.68 -5.39
C GLN A 67 9.12 10.39 -6.31
N LEU A 68 9.37 10.38 -7.63
CA LEU A 68 8.44 10.95 -8.60
C LEU A 68 7.10 10.21 -8.62
N SER A 69 7.10 8.87 -8.62
CA SER A 69 5.85 8.10 -8.58
C SER A 69 5.10 8.32 -7.27
N SER A 70 5.81 8.41 -6.14
CA SER A 70 5.23 8.74 -4.84
C SER A 70 4.67 10.16 -4.79
N LEU A 71 5.28 11.12 -5.48
CA LEU A 71 4.78 12.49 -5.59
C LEU A 71 3.53 12.55 -6.48
N LEU A 72 3.56 11.92 -7.66
CA LEU A 72 2.42 11.93 -8.59
C LEU A 72 1.20 11.15 -8.06
N THR A 73 1.42 10.15 -7.21
CA THR A 73 0.35 9.38 -6.57
C THR A 73 -0.17 10.07 -5.31
N ASN A 74 0.55 11.05 -4.76
CA ASN A 74 0.08 11.80 -3.60
C ASN A 74 -1.16 12.63 -3.97
N SER A 75 -2.26 12.41 -3.27
CA SER A 75 -3.55 13.06 -3.55
C SER A 75 -3.48 14.59 -3.56
N THR A 76 -2.63 15.20 -2.72
CA THR A 76 -2.47 16.66 -2.64
C THR A 76 -1.71 17.22 -3.82
N VAL A 77 -0.67 16.52 -4.27
CA VAL A 77 0.14 16.96 -5.42
C VAL A 77 -0.66 16.78 -6.71
N ALA A 78 -1.35 15.65 -6.84
CA ALA A 78 -2.20 15.37 -7.98
C ALA A 78 -3.31 16.43 -8.16
N SER A 79 -3.99 16.82 -7.08
CA SER A 79 -5.02 17.87 -7.15
C SER A 79 -4.44 19.24 -7.52
N LEU A 80 -3.23 19.56 -7.06
CA LEU A 80 -2.53 20.80 -7.41
C LEU A 80 -2.10 20.84 -8.89
N LEU A 81 -1.53 19.75 -9.41
CA LEU A 81 -1.18 19.66 -10.84
C LEU A 81 -2.43 19.83 -11.71
N PHE A 82 -3.53 19.19 -11.32
CA PHE A 82 -4.79 19.29 -12.06
C PHE A 82 -5.35 20.72 -12.02
N SER A 83 -5.38 21.36 -10.86
CA SER A 83 -5.92 22.72 -10.72
C SER A 83 -5.07 23.75 -11.45
N LEU A 84 -3.74 23.71 -11.30
CA LEU A 84 -2.82 24.60 -12.02
C LEU A 84 -2.84 24.32 -13.53
N GLY A 85 -2.95 23.05 -13.92
CA GLY A 85 -3.09 22.62 -15.30
C GLY A 85 -4.32 23.23 -15.98
N LEU A 86 -5.48 23.10 -15.32
CA LEU A 86 -6.73 23.73 -15.76
C LEU A 86 -6.65 25.25 -15.77
N LEU A 87 -6.10 25.87 -14.73
CA LEU A 87 -5.94 27.32 -14.65
C LEU A 87 -5.07 27.83 -15.81
N GLY A 88 -3.93 27.19 -16.09
CA GLY A 88 -3.06 27.56 -17.21
C GLY A 88 -3.78 27.52 -18.56
N LEU A 89 -4.61 26.49 -18.78
CA LEU A 89 -5.46 26.43 -19.97
C LEU A 89 -6.55 27.52 -20.00
N ILE A 90 -7.21 27.80 -18.88
CA ILE A 90 -8.24 28.84 -18.81
C ILE A 90 -7.63 30.23 -19.10
N PHE A 91 -6.46 30.52 -18.54
CA PHE A 91 -5.72 31.75 -18.80
C PHE A 91 -5.37 31.90 -20.27
N GLU A 92 -4.89 30.82 -20.89
CA GLU A 92 -4.60 30.76 -22.32
C GLU A 92 -5.82 31.07 -23.17
N LEU A 93 -6.96 30.43 -22.91
CA LEU A 93 -8.20 30.65 -23.66
C LEU A 93 -8.75 32.06 -23.48
N SER A 94 -8.39 32.73 -22.38
CA SER A 94 -8.81 34.11 -22.08
C SER A 94 -7.92 35.15 -22.77
N MET A 95 -6.71 34.79 -23.21
CA MET A 95 -5.77 35.69 -23.86
C MET A 95 -5.65 35.35 -25.36
N PRO A 96 -5.71 36.33 -26.27
CA PRO A 96 -5.52 36.05 -27.68
C PRO A 96 -4.04 35.69 -27.96
N GLY A 97 -3.76 34.41 -28.25
CA GLY A 97 -2.44 33.92 -28.64
C GLY A 97 -2.10 32.58 -28.00
N TRP A 98 -1.00 31.96 -28.45
CA TRP A 98 -0.39 30.84 -27.73
C TRP A 98 0.67 31.37 -26.75
N GLY A 99 0.46 31.19 -25.46
CA GLY A 99 1.27 31.70 -24.37
C GLY A 99 2.01 30.60 -23.60
N VAL A 100 2.86 31.08 -22.69
CA VAL A 100 3.59 30.23 -21.74
C VAL A 100 2.62 29.53 -20.79
N SER A 101 1.48 30.17 -20.49
CA SER A 101 0.39 29.65 -19.66
C SER A 101 -0.21 28.35 -20.18
N GLY A 102 -0.59 28.30 -21.46
CA GLY A 102 -1.20 27.12 -22.06
C GLY A 102 -0.24 25.94 -22.13
N THR A 103 1.02 26.20 -22.50
CA THR A 103 2.07 25.17 -22.54
C THR A 103 2.32 24.57 -21.17
N LEU A 104 2.45 25.42 -20.14
CA LEU A 104 2.68 24.97 -18.77
C LEU A 104 1.45 24.22 -18.21
N GLY A 105 0.24 24.70 -18.51
CA GLY A 105 -1.01 24.04 -18.16
C GLY A 105 -1.13 22.65 -18.77
N ALA A 106 -0.81 22.52 -20.06
CA ALA A 106 -0.79 21.25 -20.78
C ALA A 106 0.22 20.27 -20.17
N ILE A 107 1.44 20.73 -19.85
CA ILE A 107 2.46 19.88 -19.19
C ILE A 107 1.94 19.35 -17.85
N PHE A 108 1.33 20.20 -17.02
CA PHE A 108 0.79 19.78 -15.72
C PHE A 108 -0.34 18.76 -15.86
N LEU A 109 -1.23 18.93 -16.84
CA LEU A 109 -2.29 17.97 -17.12
C LEU A 109 -1.74 16.65 -17.66
N ILE A 110 -0.81 16.68 -18.61
CA ILE A 110 -0.14 15.47 -19.12
C ILE A 110 0.51 14.71 -17.97
N LEU A 111 1.23 15.41 -17.09
CA LEU A 111 1.91 14.81 -15.94
C LEU A 111 0.90 14.20 -14.94
N PHE A 112 -0.21 14.88 -14.68
CA PHE A 112 -1.32 14.37 -13.86
C PHE A 112 -1.94 13.10 -14.43
N PHE A 113 -2.39 13.13 -15.69
CA PHE A 113 -3.06 11.99 -16.33
C PHE A 113 -2.10 10.81 -16.49
N THR A 114 -0.84 11.05 -16.83
CA THR A 114 0.18 10.01 -16.93
C THR A 114 0.42 9.34 -15.57
N GLY A 115 0.59 10.13 -14.50
CA GLY A 115 0.75 9.59 -13.15
C GLY A 115 -0.45 8.76 -12.70
N LYS A 116 -1.67 9.24 -12.96
CA LYS A 116 -2.91 8.51 -12.64
C LYS A 116 -3.09 7.26 -13.50
N TYR A 117 -2.69 7.28 -14.76
CA TYR A 117 -2.71 6.12 -15.65
C TYR A 117 -1.79 5.01 -15.11
N PHE A 118 -0.55 5.33 -14.74
CA PHE A 118 0.37 4.35 -14.14
C PHE A 118 -0.11 3.84 -12.77
N ALA A 119 -0.67 4.71 -11.93
CA ALA A 119 -1.25 4.29 -10.65
C ALA A 119 -2.48 3.40 -10.83
N GLY A 120 -3.31 3.64 -11.85
CA GLY A 120 -4.47 2.82 -12.17
C GLY A 120 -4.11 1.42 -12.69
N LEU A 121 -3.01 1.30 -13.44
CA LEU A 121 -2.47 0.00 -13.86
C LEU A 121 -1.89 -0.81 -12.69
N ALA A 122 -1.36 -0.14 -11.66
CA ALA A 122 -0.86 -0.83 -10.46
C ALA A 122 -1.99 -1.50 -9.64
N GLY A 123 -3.23 -1.00 -9.76
CA GLY A 123 -4.41 -1.59 -9.12
C GLY A 123 -5.05 -2.76 -9.86
N TRP A 124 -4.55 -3.13 -11.05
CA TRP A 124 -5.02 -4.32 -11.81
C TRP A 124 -4.39 -5.63 -11.34
N GLY A 125 -3.43 -5.57 -10.40
CA GLY A 125 -2.73 -6.72 -9.86
C GLY A 125 -3.27 -7.26 -8.53
N GLU A 126 -4.37 -6.72 -8.01
CA GLU A 126 -5.07 -7.21 -6.80
C GLU A 126 -6.38 -7.92 -7.14
#